data_AF-V9G666-F1
#
_entry.id   AF-V9G666-F1
#
_cell.length_a   1.000
_cell.length_b   1.000
_cell.length_c   1.000
_cell.angle_alpha   90.00
_cell.angle_beta   90.00
_cell.angle_gamma   90.00
#
_symmetry.space_group_name_H-M   'P 1'
#
loop_
_entity.id
_entity.type
_entity.pdbx_description
1 polymer ?
#
loop_
_entity_poly.entity_id
_entity_poly.type
_entity_poly.pdbx_seq_one_letter_code
_entity_poly.pdbx_strand_id
1 'polypeptide(L)'
;MVTGDEIVLKAIRSSEAKLVILAGDASDNTLKKFRDKCGSYKIPLVIGFDRESLGTSVGKPERVVLAVTDQGFAEMISKKMETMSEVEYIE
;
A
#
# COMPACT_ATOMS: atom_id res chain seq x y z
N MET A 1 4.69 2.23 -10.61
CA MET A 1 4.22 2.64 -9.27
C MET A 1 3.89 4.12 -9.30
N VAL A 2 2.90 4.53 -8.52
CA VAL A 2 2.51 5.94 -8.33
C VAL A 2 2.34 6.25 -6.84
N THR A 3 2.53 7.50 -6.44
CA THR A 3 2.42 7.93 -5.03
C THR A 3 1.54 9.17 -4.90
N GLY A 4 0.88 9.34 -3.74
CA GLY A 4 0.02 10.49 -3.46
C GLY A 4 -1.46 10.21 -3.64
N ASP A 5 -2.30 10.80 -2.77
CA ASP A 5 -3.71 10.44 -2.59
C ASP A 5 -4.51 10.42 -3.91
N GLU A 6 -4.49 11.53 -4.66
CA GLU A 6 -5.29 11.65 -5.89
C GLU A 6 -4.81 10.73 -7.02
N ILE A 7 -3.49 10.60 -7.20
CA ILE A 7 -2.90 9.78 -8.27
C ILE A 7 -3.15 8.30 -8.00
N VAL A 8 -3.01 7.88 -6.74
CA VAL A 8 -3.33 6.51 -6.31
C VAL A 8 -4.82 6.23 -6.47
N LEU A 9 -5.71 7.15 -6.07
CA LEU A 9 -7.15 7.01 -6.29
C LEU A 9 -7.51 6.87 -7.76
N LYS A 10 -6.82 7.61 -8.64
CA LYS A 10 -7.01 7.48 -10.09
C LYS A 10 -6.60 6.09 -10.57
N ALA A 11 -5.42 5.60 -10.16
CA ALA A 11 -4.94 4.27 -10.53
C ALA A 11 -5.84 3.13 -10.02
N ILE A 12 -6.43 3.27 -8.82
CA ILE A 12 -7.45 2.34 -8.31
C ILE A 12 -8.68 2.35 -9.23
N ARG A 13 -9.19 3.54 -9.56
CA ARG A 13 -10.41 3.69 -10.37
C ARG A 13 -10.24 3.21 -11.81
N SER A 14 -9.02 3.32 -12.37
CA SER A 14 -8.71 2.79 -13.70
C SER A 14 -8.28 1.32 -13.71
N SER A 15 -8.29 0.63 -12.56
CA SER A 15 -7.83 -0.77 -12.41
C SER A 15 -6.35 -0.99 -12.77
N GLU A 16 -5.56 0.09 -12.80
CA GLU A 16 -4.11 0.05 -13.00
C GLU A 16 -3.37 -0.36 -11.72
N ALA A 17 -3.90 0.01 -10.55
CA ALA A 17 -3.33 -0.43 -9.27
C ALA A 17 -3.49 -1.95 -9.10
N LYS A 18 -2.41 -2.64 -8.73
CA LYS A 18 -2.36 -4.08 -8.45
C LYS A 18 -2.17 -4.38 -6.96
N LEU A 19 -1.60 -3.43 -6.22
CA LEU A 19 -1.46 -3.43 -4.77
C LEU A 19 -1.40 -1.98 -4.29
N VAL A 20 -2.05 -1.68 -3.17
CA VAL A 20 -1.97 -0.38 -2.50
C VAL A 20 -1.33 -0.58 -1.13
N ILE A 21 -0.36 0.27 -0.80
CA ILE A 21 0.29 0.31 0.52
C ILE A 21 -0.01 1.68 1.14
N LEU A 22 -0.55 1.65 2.36
CA LEU A 22 -0.97 2.82 3.11
C LEU A 22 -0.28 2.83 4.47
N ALA A 23 0.30 3.98 4.82
CA ALA A 23 0.93 4.19 6.11
C ALA A 23 -0.10 4.03 7.25
N GLY A 24 0.30 3.35 8.33
CA GLY A 24 -0.55 3.09 9.50
C GLY A 24 -0.88 4.34 10.31
N ASP A 25 -0.04 5.38 10.20
CA ASP A 25 -0.23 6.70 10.82
C ASP A 25 -1.00 7.68 9.89
N ALA A 26 -1.63 7.17 8.83
CA ALA A 26 -2.57 7.94 8.02
C ALA A 26 -3.79 8.37 8.86
N SER A 27 -4.37 9.52 8.53
CA SER A 27 -5.60 9.97 9.20
C SER A 27 -6.75 8.97 9.03
N ASP A 28 -7.69 8.94 9.98
CA ASP A 28 -8.88 8.07 9.92
C ASP A 28 -9.66 8.22 8.62
N ASN A 29 -9.78 9.46 8.13
CA ASN A 29 -10.43 9.76 6.86
C ASN A 29 -9.70 9.10 5.68
N THR A 30 -8.36 9.12 5.70
CA THR A 30 -7.54 8.48 4.66
C THR A 30 -7.63 6.96 4.76
N LEU A 31 -7.53 6.38 5.96
CA LEU A 31 -7.68 4.96 6.21
C LEU A 31 -9.03 4.44 5.68
N LYS A 32 -10.13 5.12 6.06
CA LYS A 32 -11.47 4.78 5.59
C LYS A 32 -11.57 4.89 4.06
N LYS A 33 -11.12 6.02 3.49
CA LYS A 33 -11.17 6.26 2.04
C LYS A 33 -10.50 5.13 1.24
N PHE A 34 -9.29 4.72 1.63
CA PHE A 34 -8.56 3.68 0.91
C PHE A 34 -9.09 2.27 1.18
N ARG A 35 -9.56 1.97 2.39
CA ARG A 35 -10.26 0.71 2.67
C ARG A 35 -11.49 0.56 1.78
N ASP A 36 -12.34 1.59 1.75
CA ASP A 36 -13.57 1.58 0.94
C ASP A 36 -13.25 1.45 -0.56
N LYS A 37 -12.27 2.22 -1.05
CA LYS A 37 -11.93 2.21 -2.49
C LYS A 37 -11.24 0.92 -2.92
N CYS A 38 -10.27 0.43 -2.15
CA CYS A 38 -9.61 -0.83 -2.47
C CYS A 38 -10.60 -2.01 -2.37
N GLY A 39 -11.47 -2.00 -1.36
CA GLY A 39 -12.54 -3.00 -1.22
C GLY A 39 -13.50 -3.02 -2.41
N SER A 40 -14.03 -1.86 -2.81
CA SER A 40 -14.97 -1.76 -3.95
C SER A 40 -14.36 -2.19 -5.28
N TYR A 41 -13.08 -1.88 -5.51
CA TYR A 41 -12.38 -2.23 -6.76
C TYR A 41 -11.63 -3.57 -6.68
N LYS A 42 -11.74 -4.29 -5.56
CA LYS A 42 -11.06 -5.58 -5.30
C LYS A 42 -9.54 -5.51 -5.49
N ILE A 43 -8.94 -4.40 -5.05
CA ILE A 43 -7.49 -4.21 -5.06
C ILE A 43 -6.95 -4.59 -3.67
N PRO A 44 -5.90 -5.42 -3.57
CA PRO A 44 -5.22 -5.68 -2.31
C PRO A 44 -4.74 -4.39 -1.64
N LEU A 45 -5.01 -4.26 -0.35
CA LEU A 45 -4.60 -3.13 0.48
C LEU A 45 -3.80 -3.62 1.68
N VAL A 46 -2.58 -3.10 1.81
CA VAL A 46 -1.73 -3.28 2.99
C VAL A 46 -1.73 -1.98 3.77
N ILE A 47 -1.98 -2.08 5.07
CA ILE A 47 -1.89 -0.95 6.01
C ILE A 47 -0.80 -1.27 7.01
N GLY A 48 0.24 -0.45 7.05
CA GLY A 48 1.41 -0.65 7.89
C GLY A 48 2.49 0.39 7.62
N PHE A 49 3.59 0.33 8.38
CA PHE A 49 4.66 1.35 8.38
C PHE A 49 4.16 2.74 8.81
N ASP A 50 5.08 3.67 9.03
CA ASP A 50 4.77 5.10 9.13
C ASP A 50 5.06 5.82 7.80
N ARG A 51 4.57 7.06 7.66
CA ARG A 51 4.74 7.87 6.45
C ARG A 51 6.20 8.16 6.09
N GLU A 52 7.09 8.23 7.07
CA GLU A 52 8.50 8.54 6.86
C GLU A 52 9.21 7.32 6.29
N SER A 53 9.01 6.15 6.90
CA SER A 53 9.48 4.85 6.44
C SER A 53 8.99 4.56 5.02
N LEU A 54 7.71 4.82 4.74
CA LEU A 54 7.14 4.62 3.41
C LEU A 54 7.69 5.63 2.39
N GLY A 55 7.89 6.88 2.79
CA GLY A 55 8.47 7.93 1.94
C GLY A 55 9.91 7.64 1.57
N THR A 56 10.75 7.38 2.56
CA THR A 56 12.19 7.15 2.37
C THR A 56 12.45 5.92 1.51
N SER A 57 11.63 4.87 1.64
CA SER A 57 11.67 3.67 0.79
C SER A 57 11.47 3.95 -0.70
N VAL A 58 10.86 5.10 -1.06
CA VAL A 58 10.67 5.54 -2.46
C VAL A 58 11.44 6.81 -2.79
N GLY A 59 12.45 7.16 -1.99
CA GLY A 59 13.31 8.33 -2.21
C GLY A 59 12.58 9.66 -2.01
N LYS A 60 11.61 9.72 -1.10
CA LYS A 60 10.88 10.93 -0.71
C LYS A 60 11.00 11.16 0.80
N PRO A 61 10.84 12.41 1.29
CA PRO A 61 10.85 12.66 2.74
C PRO A 61 9.73 11.92 3.47
N GLU A 62 8.52 11.96 2.90
CA GLU A 62 7.35 11.27 3.44
C GLU A 62 6.39 10.85 2.32
N ARG A 63 5.69 9.73 2.53
CA ARG A 63 4.54 9.31 1.74
C ARG A 63 3.55 8.58 2.61
N VAL A 64 2.28 8.98 2.52
CA VAL A 64 1.20 8.28 3.21
C VAL A 64 0.69 7.10 2.40
N VAL A 65 0.70 7.18 1.07
CA VAL A 65 0.12 6.14 0.21
C VAL A 65 0.85 6.00 -1.12
N LEU A 66 0.96 4.75 -1.59
CA LEU A 66 1.44 4.40 -2.92
C LEU A 66 0.65 3.24 -3.52
N ALA A 67 0.61 3.18 -4.84
CA ALA A 67 0.12 2.04 -5.60
C ALA A 67 1.23 1.43 -6.44
N VAL A 68 1.36 0.11 -6.35
CA VAL A 68 2.12 -0.70 -7.29
C VAL A 68 1.21 -1.00 -8.47
N THR A 69 1.67 -0.66 -9.67
CA THR A 69 0.90 -0.77 -10.92
C THR A 69 1.39 -1.91 -11.81
N ASP A 70 2.58 -2.45 -11.52
CA ASP A 70 3.13 -3.61 -12.18
C ASP A 70 2.70 -4.88 -11.43
N GLN A 71 2.17 -5.86 -12.16
CA GLN A 71 1.62 -7.08 -11.58
C GLN A 71 2.72 -7.97 -10.97
N GLY A 72 3.83 -8.17 -11.68
CA GLY A 72 4.92 -9.01 -11.19
C GLY A 72 5.53 -8.43 -9.91
N PHE A 73 5.68 -7.10 -9.84
CA PHE A 73 6.19 -6.46 -8.65
C PHE A 73 5.21 -6.54 -7.47
N ALA A 74 3.90 -6.39 -7.72
CA ALA A 74 2.88 -6.55 -6.69
C ALA A 74 2.88 -7.97 -6.10
N GLU A 75 3.05 -8.99 -6.94
CA GLU A 75 3.15 -10.39 -6.50
C GLU A 75 4.42 -10.66 -5.69
N MET A 76 5.57 -10.13 -6.12
CA MET A 76 6.83 -10.25 -5.37
C MET A 76 6.71 -9.65 -3.96
N ILE A 77 6.10 -8.47 -3.85
CA ILE A 77 5.87 -7.80 -2.56
C ILE A 77 4.90 -8.63 -1.70
N SER A 78 3.77 -9.06 -2.26
CA SER A 78 2.75 -9.79 -1.52
C SER A 78 3.29 -11.09 -0.95
N LYS A 79 4.04 -11.87 -1.75
CA LYS A 79 4.72 -13.09 -1.28
C LYS A 79 5.68 -12.81 -0.12
N LYS A 80 6.46 -11.73 -0.21
CA LYS A 80 7.41 -11.40 0.85
C LYS A 80 6.72 -11.00 2.15
N MET A 81 5.57 -10.33 2.06
CA MET A 81 4.76 -9.96 3.22
C MET A 81 4.13 -11.19 3.88
N GLU A 82 3.66 -12.18 3.11
CA GLU A 82 3.15 -13.46 3.63
C GLU A 82 4.24 -14.26 4.36
N THR A 83 5.47 -14.32 3.82
CA THR A 83 6.60 -15.02 4.47
C THR A 83 7.07 -14.34 5.76
N MET A 84 6.82 -13.04 5.94
CA MET A 84 7.20 -12.32 7.17
C MET A 84 6.27 -12.60 8.36
N SER A 85 5.08 -13.16 8.13
CA SER A 85 4.15 -13.59 9.18
C SER A 85 4.47 -14.98 9.79
N GLU A 86 5.43 -15.73 9.24
CA GLU A 86 5.78 -17.10 9.69
C GLU A 86 6.94 -17.19 10.68
N VAL A 87 7.46 -16.06 11.22
CA VAL A 87 8.35 -16.13 12.38
C VAL A 87 7.54 -16.21 13.66
N GLU A 88 7.07 -17.41 13.98
CA GLU A 88 6.75 -17.79 15.36
C GLU A 88 8.00 -17.56 16.23
N TYR A 89 7.79 -16.90 17.36
CA TYR A 89 8.81 -16.78 18.41
C TYR A 89 9.26 -18.19 18.80
N ILE A 90 10.51 -18.52 18.52
CA ILE A 90 11.18 -19.65 19.15
C ILE A 90 11.77 -19.10 20.46
N GLU A 91 11.42 -19.75 21.57
CA GLU A 91 11.74 -19.38 22.97
C GLU A 91 13.13 -18.77 23.22
#